data_AF-A0A7G2TPE8-F1
#
_entry.id   AF-A0A7G2TPE8-F1
#
_cell.length_a   1.000
_cell.length_b   1.000
_cell.length_c   1.000
_cell.angle_alpha   90.00
_cell.angle_beta   90.00
_cell.angle_gamma   90.00
#
_symmetry.space_group_name_H-M   'P 1'
#
loop_
_entity.id
_entity.type
_entity.pdbx_description
1 polymer ?
#
loop_
_entity_poly.entity_id
_entity_poly.type
_entity_poly.pdbx_seq_one_letter_code
_entity_poly.pdbx_strand_id
1 'polypeptide(L)'
;MLPWAYFRRSTVWVLLAMTLGSLARCHAMSDLKPQANFCPSPTRAWEFFIGSLCAFALTARPKLRGEALSLGGIALIVVAIFVFDERTPFPSLYALAPTLAAAAIILFAPQGTLVAKLLSMRASVGVVLVICRAYLWPQPLFAFARLRSLENCIAFNTKVLDDLRHQDSVTYVVLSSPFRAYVSKDRQVPAPDGICRAMADGHFVYFDHGHLTREGSRDLGRRMGWGTMIQSRPVN
;
A
#
# COMPACT_ATOMS: atom_id res chain seq x y z
N MET A 1 -35.74 -17.36 26.88
CA MET A 1 -35.49 -17.40 25.43
C MET A 1 -35.67 -16.06 24.70
N LEU A 2 -36.56 -15.15 25.16
CA LEU A 2 -36.71 -13.79 24.60
C LEU A 2 -35.45 -12.88 24.64
N PRO A 3 -34.56 -12.91 25.66
CA PRO A 3 -33.39 -12.03 25.70
C PRO A 3 -32.42 -12.29 24.54
N TRP A 4 -32.30 -13.54 24.12
CA TRP A 4 -31.38 -13.96 23.05
C TRP A 4 -31.83 -13.46 21.67
N ALA A 5 -33.12 -13.51 21.37
CA ALA A 5 -33.65 -13.04 20.09
C ALA A 5 -33.56 -11.51 19.97
N TYR A 6 -33.81 -10.78 21.06
CA TYR A 6 -33.67 -9.32 21.11
C TYR A 6 -32.20 -8.89 21.00
N PHE A 7 -31.30 -9.53 21.75
CA PHE A 7 -29.87 -9.29 21.69
C PHE A 7 -29.32 -9.51 20.26
N ARG A 8 -29.72 -10.61 19.61
CA ARG A 8 -29.31 -10.93 18.24
C ARG A 8 -29.72 -9.86 17.22
N ARG A 9 -30.94 -9.30 17.33
CA ARG A 9 -31.41 -8.26 16.39
C ARG A 9 -30.65 -6.95 16.59
N SER A 10 -30.39 -6.56 17.84
CA SER A 10 -29.60 -5.35 18.15
C SER A 10 -28.14 -5.47 17.71
N THR A 11 -27.51 -6.63 17.89
CA THR A 11 -26.12 -6.86 17.43
C THR A 11 -25.97 -6.69 15.92
N VAL A 12 -26.93 -7.19 15.12
CA VAL A 12 -26.91 -7.03 13.66
C VAL A 12 -26.96 -5.56 13.26
N TRP A 13 -27.82 -4.76 13.89
CA TRP A 13 -27.92 -3.32 13.61
C TRP A 13 -26.64 -2.56 14.00
N VAL A 14 -26.04 -2.90 15.14
CA VAL A 14 -24.76 -2.31 15.56
C VAL A 14 -23.65 -2.65 14.55
N LEU A 15 -23.54 -3.92 14.13
CA LEU A 15 -22.56 -4.34 13.13
C LEU A 15 -22.77 -3.63 11.77
N LEU A 16 -24.02 -3.47 11.34
CA LEU A 16 -24.33 -2.72 10.12
C LEU A 16 -23.92 -1.25 10.23
N ALA A 17 -24.24 -0.59 11.35
CA ALA A 17 -23.84 0.80 11.59
C ALA A 17 -22.32 0.96 11.61
N MET A 18 -21.59 0.04 12.25
CA MET A 18 -20.12 0.02 12.27
C MET A 18 -19.51 -0.22 10.89
N THR A 19 -20.11 -1.13 10.10
CA THR A 19 -19.70 -1.42 8.71
C THR A 19 -19.82 -0.16 7.85
N LEU A 20 -20.99 0.49 7.87
CA LEU A 20 -21.24 1.70 7.09
C LEU A 20 -20.35 2.87 7.53
N GLY A 21 -20.16 3.06 8.84
CA GLY A 21 -19.28 4.11 9.37
C GLY A 21 -17.80 3.90 8.99
N SER A 22 -17.32 2.65 9.03
CA SER A 22 -15.96 2.30 8.62
C SER A 22 -15.77 2.46 7.11
N LEU A 23 -16.74 2.03 6.30
CA LEU A 23 -16.72 2.19 4.83
C LEU A 23 -16.75 3.66 4.39
N ALA A 24 -17.58 4.48 5.02
CA ALA A 24 -17.65 5.92 4.73
C ALA A 24 -16.30 6.61 5.00
N ARG A 25 -15.66 6.25 6.12
CA ARG A 25 -14.32 6.77 6.46
C ARG A 25 -13.25 6.28 5.50
N CYS A 26 -13.35 5.03 5.05
CA CYS A 26 -12.48 4.44 4.03
C CYS A 26 -12.54 5.24 2.72
N HIS A 27 -13.75 5.56 2.25
CA HIS A 27 -13.91 6.31 1.00
C HIS A 27 -13.44 7.75 1.13
N ALA A 28 -13.78 8.45 2.22
CA ALA A 28 -13.36 9.84 2.42
C ALA A 28 -11.83 10.01 2.49
N MET A 29 -11.10 8.98 2.95
CA MET A 29 -9.65 8.99 3.10
C MET A 29 -8.89 8.41 1.90
N SER A 30 -9.58 7.93 0.85
CA SER A 30 -8.92 7.30 -0.31
C SER A 30 -8.02 8.27 -1.06
N ASP A 31 -8.45 9.52 -1.19
CA ASP A 31 -7.78 10.49 -2.07
C ASP A 31 -6.80 11.40 -1.32
N LEU A 32 -7.02 11.61 -0.01
CA LEU A 32 -6.21 12.52 0.80
C LEU A 32 -4.88 11.89 1.24
N LYS A 33 -4.90 10.64 1.73
CA LYS A 33 -3.73 9.95 2.28
C LYS A 33 -3.85 8.43 2.11
N PRO A 34 -3.63 7.87 0.90
CA PRO A 34 -3.85 6.45 0.61
C PRO A 34 -3.04 5.49 1.50
N GLN A 35 -1.79 5.85 1.84
CA GLN A 35 -0.95 5.05 2.76
C GLN A 35 -1.54 5.00 4.18
N ALA A 36 -2.03 6.14 4.67
CA ALA A 36 -2.68 6.23 5.98
C ALA A 36 -4.13 5.73 5.96
N ASN A 37 -4.70 5.43 4.79
CA ASN A 37 -6.00 4.78 4.66
C ASN A 37 -5.87 3.25 4.61
N PHE A 38 -4.74 2.76 4.07
CA PHE A 38 -4.37 1.34 4.11
C PHE A 38 -3.89 0.90 5.51
N CYS A 39 -3.11 1.75 6.18
CA CYS A 39 -2.44 1.43 7.45
C CYS A 39 -3.19 1.77 8.77
N PRO A 40 -4.54 1.87 8.82
CA PRO A 40 -5.30 1.73 10.06
C PRO A 40 -6.38 0.65 9.95
N SER A 41 -6.42 -0.26 10.92
CA SER A 41 -7.53 -1.20 11.09
C SER A 41 -8.95 -0.58 11.11
N PRO A 42 -9.22 0.64 11.63
CA PRO A 42 -10.59 1.16 11.69
C PRO A 42 -11.20 1.55 10.33
N THR A 43 -10.42 1.90 9.30
CA THR A 43 -10.97 2.23 7.96
C THR A 43 -11.28 0.99 7.14
N ARG A 44 -10.67 -0.17 7.45
CA ARG A 44 -10.93 -1.45 6.78
C ARG A 44 -11.75 -2.44 7.61
N ALA A 45 -12.12 -2.08 8.85
CA ALA A 45 -12.88 -2.95 9.75
C ALA A 45 -14.22 -3.43 9.15
N TRP A 46 -14.82 -2.67 8.22
CA TRP A 46 -16.04 -3.06 7.51
C TRP A 46 -15.95 -4.43 6.82
N GLU A 47 -14.78 -4.84 6.31
CA GLU A 47 -14.60 -6.16 5.67
C GLU A 47 -14.82 -7.30 6.68
N PHE A 48 -14.26 -7.15 7.89
CA PHE A 48 -14.43 -8.11 8.99
C PHE A 48 -15.88 -8.14 9.49
N PHE A 49 -16.55 -6.99 9.55
CA PHE A 49 -17.95 -6.93 9.97
C PHE A 49 -18.90 -7.59 8.95
N ILE A 50 -18.64 -7.47 7.64
CA ILE A 50 -19.35 -8.25 6.62
C ILE A 50 -19.19 -9.75 6.86
N GLY A 51 -17.97 -10.21 7.16
CA GLY A 51 -17.72 -11.61 7.53
C GLY A 51 -18.52 -12.05 8.76
N SER A 52 -18.55 -11.21 9.80
CA SER A 52 -19.36 -11.48 11.01
C SER A 52 -20.86 -11.54 10.70
N LEU A 53 -21.39 -10.66 9.84
CA LEU A 53 -22.78 -10.68 9.40
C LEU A 53 -23.10 -11.97 8.64
N CYS A 54 -22.17 -12.45 7.79
CA CYS A 54 -22.31 -13.73 7.10
C CYS A 54 -22.40 -14.90 8.08
N ALA A 55 -21.57 -14.92 9.12
CA ALA A 55 -21.62 -15.93 10.16
C ALA A 55 -22.97 -15.92 10.91
N PHE A 56 -23.48 -14.74 11.26
CA PHE A 56 -24.81 -14.62 11.88
C PHE A 56 -25.94 -15.12 10.98
N ALA A 57 -25.85 -14.87 9.67
CA ALA A 57 -26.80 -15.35 8.68
C ALA A 57 -26.77 -16.89 8.55
N LEU A 58 -25.59 -17.50 8.51
CA LEU A 58 -25.45 -18.96 8.49
C LEU A 58 -25.97 -19.62 9.77
N THR A 59 -25.77 -19.00 10.94
CA THR A 59 -26.37 -19.48 12.20
C THR A 59 -27.90 -19.35 12.19
N ALA A 60 -28.48 -18.42 11.44
CA ALA A 60 -29.94 -18.30 11.30
C ALA A 60 -30.50 -19.30 10.29
N ARG A 61 -29.79 -19.50 9.18
CA ARG A 61 -30.16 -20.37 8.07
C ARG A 61 -28.92 -21.12 7.59
N PRO A 62 -28.65 -22.34 8.10
CA PRO A 62 -27.40 -23.05 7.85
C PRO A 62 -27.26 -23.59 6.43
N LYS A 63 -28.35 -23.63 5.65
CA LYS A 63 -28.36 -24.12 4.26
C LYS A 63 -29.07 -23.11 3.36
N LEU A 64 -28.34 -22.06 2.98
CA LEU A 64 -28.74 -21.18 1.89
C LEU A 64 -28.12 -21.75 0.61
N ARG A 65 -28.94 -22.30 -0.28
CA ARG A 65 -28.47 -22.79 -1.59
C ARG A 65 -28.80 -21.75 -2.65
N GLY A 66 -27.76 -21.28 -3.35
CA GLY A 66 -27.93 -20.34 -4.46
C GLY A 66 -26.79 -20.50 -5.45
N GLU A 67 -26.91 -21.45 -6.38
CA GLU A 67 -25.87 -21.67 -7.39
C GLU A 67 -25.65 -20.43 -8.27
N ALA A 68 -26.73 -19.75 -8.68
CA ALA A 68 -26.61 -18.49 -9.42
C ALA A 68 -25.87 -17.40 -8.64
N LEU A 69 -26.12 -17.27 -7.33
CA LEU A 69 -25.48 -16.27 -6.47
C LEU A 69 -24.00 -16.59 -6.21
N SER A 70 -23.67 -17.87 -5.97
CA SER A 70 -22.29 -18.32 -5.78
C SER A 70 -21.46 -18.24 -7.06
N LEU A 71 -22.04 -18.61 -8.21
CA LEU A 71 -21.43 -18.42 -9.53
C LEU A 71 -21.27 -16.93 -9.84
N GLY A 72 -22.27 -16.11 -9.52
CA GLY A 72 -22.19 -14.65 -9.60
C GLY A 72 -21.05 -14.09 -8.75
N GLY A 73 -20.83 -14.65 -7.55
CA GLY A 73 -19.67 -14.32 -6.72
C GLY A 73 -18.34 -14.65 -7.41
N ILE A 74 -18.19 -15.85 -7.99
CA ILE A 74 -16.97 -16.17 -8.76
C ILE A 74 -16.81 -15.23 -9.96
N ALA A 75 -17.87 -14.98 -10.73
CA ALA A 75 -17.82 -14.07 -11.86
C ALA A 75 -17.39 -12.66 -11.43
N LEU A 76 -17.89 -12.16 -10.31
CA LEU A 76 -17.50 -10.86 -9.76
C LEU A 76 -16.02 -10.81 -9.34
N ILE A 77 -15.48 -11.90 -8.78
CA ILE A 77 -14.03 -11.99 -8.49
C ILE A 77 -13.22 -11.95 -9.79
N VAL A 78 -13.62 -12.72 -10.80
CA VAL A 78 -12.93 -12.74 -12.10
C VAL A 78 -12.96 -11.36 -12.74
N VAL A 79 -14.10 -10.68 -12.74
CA VAL A 79 -14.22 -9.30 -13.24
C VAL A 79 -13.30 -8.36 -12.45
N ALA A 80 -13.27 -8.46 -11.12
CA ALA A 80 -12.39 -7.62 -10.30
C ALA A 80 -10.90 -7.82 -10.65
N ILE A 81 -10.47 -9.04 -10.96
CA ILE A 81 -9.08 -9.33 -11.35
C ILE A 81 -8.70 -8.63 -12.66
N PHE A 82 -9.61 -8.54 -13.63
CA PHE A 82 -9.32 -7.95 -14.94
C PHE A 82 -9.61 -6.45 -15.03
N VAL A 83 -10.53 -5.94 -14.21
CA VAL A 83 -10.95 -4.53 -14.23
C VAL A 83 -10.08 -3.67 -13.32
N PHE A 84 -9.54 -4.23 -12.22
CA PHE A 84 -8.73 -3.46 -11.30
C PHE A 84 -7.27 -3.42 -11.74
N ASP A 85 -6.77 -2.20 -11.92
CA ASP A 85 -5.42 -1.88 -12.41
C ASP A 85 -4.72 -0.92 -11.42
N GLU A 86 -3.44 -0.62 -11.61
CA GLU A 86 -2.63 0.25 -10.73
C GLU A 86 -3.21 1.67 -10.55
N ARG A 87 -4.06 2.10 -11.49
CA ARG A 87 -4.78 3.38 -11.46
C ARG A 87 -6.04 3.37 -10.61
N THR A 88 -6.49 2.20 -10.13
CA THR A 88 -7.67 2.12 -9.28
C THR A 88 -7.32 2.53 -7.85
N PRO A 89 -8.02 3.54 -7.27
CA PRO A 89 -7.70 4.01 -5.94
C PRO A 89 -8.02 2.92 -4.91
N PHE A 90 -7.01 2.51 -4.13
CA PHE A 90 -7.11 1.49 -3.11
C PHE A 90 -6.48 1.99 -1.80
N PRO A 91 -7.15 1.88 -0.64
CA PRO A 91 -8.49 1.33 -0.37
C PRO A 91 -9.64 2.27 -0.75
N SER A 92 -10.72 1.76 -1.35
CA SER A 92 -11.93 2.54 -1.67
C SER A 92 -13.16 1.63 -1.83
N LEU A 93 -14.29 2.19 -2.29
CA LEU A 93 -15.52 1.46 -2.62
C LEU A 93 -15.30 0.32 -3.64
N TYR A 94 -14.24 0.36 -4.44
CA TYR A 94 -13.90 -0.74 -5.35
C TYR A 94 -13.61 -2.06 -4.61
N ALA A 95 -13.12 -1.99 -3.37
CA ALA A 95 -12.93 -3.18 -2.52
C ALA A 95 -14.26 -3.83 -2.08
N LEU A 96 -15.40 -3.14 -2.24
CA LEU A 96 -16.72 -3.71 -1.96
C LEU A 96 -17.05 -4.86 -2.92
N ALA A 97 -16.59 -4.80 -4.16
CA ALA A 97 -16.83 -5.84 -5.15
C ALA A 97 -16.25 -7.21 -4.72
N PRO A 98 -14.94 -7.35 -4.44
CA PRO A 98 -14.37 -8.63 -4.02
C PRO A 98 -14.88 -9.10 -2.65
N THR A 99 -15.21 -8.18 -1.73
CA THR A 99 -15.75 -8.54 -0.40
C THR A 99 -17.17 -9.07 -0.48
N LEU A 100 -18.05 -8.44 -1.26
CA LEU A 100 -19.40 -8.95 -1.50
C LEU A 100 -19.38 -10.24 -2.32
N ALA A 101 -18.45 -10.37 -3.26
CA ALA A 101 -18.26 -11.61 -4.00
C ALA A 101 -17.90 -12.78 -3.07
N ALA A 102 -16.96 -12.56 -2.15
CA ALA A 102 -16.60 -13.54 -1.12
C ALA A 102 -17.78 -13.84 -0.19
N ALA A 103 -18.53 -12.83 0.25
CA ALA A 103 -19.73 -13.01 1.06
C ALA A 103 -20.78 -13.88 0.35
N ALA A 104 -21.02 -13.65 -0.95
CA ALA A 104 -21.94 -14.45 -1.75
C ALA A 104 -21.50 -15.93 -1.85
N ILE A 105 -20.20 -16.18 -2.04
CA ILE A 105 -19.67 -17.55 -2.06
C ILE A 105 -19.85 -18.21 -0.69
N ILE A 106 -19.49 -17.52 0.40
CA ILE A 106 -19.61 -18.05 1.78
C ILE A 106 -21.06 -18.40 2.14
N LEU A 107 -22.01 -17.54 1.74
CA LEU A 107 -23.43 -17.72 2.08
C LEU A 107 -24.14 -18.76 1.21
N PHE A 108 -23.82 -18.82 -0.08
CA PHE A 108 -24.63 -19.55 -1.06
C PHE A 108 -23.95 -20.78 -1.68
N ALA A 109 -22.70 -21.08 -1.32
CA ALA A 109 -21.97 -22.28 -1.78
C ALA A 109 -21.81 -23.33 -0.65
N PRO A 110 -22.89 -23.90 -0.08
CA PRO A 110 -22.77 -25.03 0.85
C PRO A 110 -22.22 -26.27 0.14
N GLN A 111 -21.78 -27.26 0.93
CA GLN A 111 -21.26 -28.53 0.43
C GLN A 111 -22.25 -29.20 -0.53
N GLY A 112 -21.75 -29.57 -1.71
CA GLY A 112 -22.53 -30.17 -2.80
C GLY A 112 -22.82 -29.24 -3.99
N THR A 113 -22.54 -27.94 -3.88
CA THR A 113 -22.63 -27.01 -5.03
C THR A 113 -21.40 -27.13 -5.95
N LEU A 114 -21.57 -26.76 -7.22
CA LEU A 114 -20.47 -26.73 -8.20
C LEU A 114 -19.29 -25.86 -7.73
N VAL A 115 -19.60 -24.67 -7.20
CA VAL A 115 -18.62 -23.70 -6.69
C VAL A 115 -17.83 -24.28 -5.52
N ALA A 116 -18.51 -24.90 -4.55
CA ALA A 116 -17.84 -25.54 -3.42
C ALA A 116 -16.93 -26.70 -3.88
N LYS A 117 -17.35 -27.49 -4.86
CA LYS A 117 -16.57 -28.61 -5.39
C LYS A 117 -15.30 -28.14 -6.11
N LEU A 118 -15.41 -27.06 -6.90
CA LEU A 118 -14.28 -26.45 -7.61
C LEU A 118 -13.25 -25.86 -6.63
N LEU A 119 -13.70 -25.10 -5.63
CA LEU A 119 -12.85 -24.47 -4.63
C LEU A 119 -12.21 -25.48 -3.66
N SER A 120 -12.89 -26.60 -3.38
CA SER A 120 -12.40 -27.64 -2.48
C SER A 120 -11.48 -28.67 -3.17
N MET A 121 -11.18 -28.50 -4.46
CA MET A 121 -10.29 -29.40 -5.17
C MET A 121 -8.87 -29.31 -4.60
N ARG A 122 -8.22 -30.47 -4.42
CA ARG A 122 -6.85 -30.55 -3.85
C ARG A 122 -5.85 -29.66 -4.60
N ALA A 123 -5.98 -29.56 -5.92
CA ALA A 123 -5.15 -28.69 -6.74
C ALA A 123 -5.33 -27.21 -6.36
N SER A 124 -6.56 -26.72 -6.31
CA SER A 124 -6.90 -25.33 -5.94
C SER A 124 -6.36 -24.98 -4.55
N VAL A 125 -6.60 -25.84 -3.55
CA VAL A 125 -6.12 -25.62 -2.18
C VAL A 125 -4.59 -25.69 -2.12
N GLY A 126 -3.96 -26.62 -2.83
CA GLY A 126 -2.50 -26.76 -2.89
C GLY A 126 -1.83 -25.51 -3.44
N VAL A 127 -2.35 -24.96 -4.54
CA VAL A 127 -1.85 -23.71 -5.14
C VAL A 127 -1.92 -22.56 -4.14
N VAL A 128 -3.06 -22.37 -3.48
CA VAL A 128 -3.23 -21.30 -2.47
C VAL A 128 -2.23 -21.47 -1.32
N LEU A 129 -2.07 -22.68 -0.79
CA LEU A 129 -1.13 -22.94 0.30
C LEU A 129 0.32 -22.65 -0.09
N VAL A 130 0.73 -22.99 -1.32
CA VAL A 130 2.07 -22.69 -1.83
C VAL A 130 2.27 -21.17 -1.95
N ILE A 131 1.32 -20.46 -2.55
CA ILE A 131 1.39 -19.00 -2.71
C ILE A 131 1.42 -18.31 -1.35
N CYS A 132 0.55 -18.70 -0.42
CA CYS A 132 0.51 -18.11 0.93
C CYS A 132 1.83 -18.28 1.67
N ARG A 133 2.45 -19.47 1.61
CA ARG A 133 3.76 -19.72 2.21
C ARG A 133 4.86 -18.90 1.55
N ALA A 134 4.90 -18.90 0.21
CA ALA A 134 5.88 -18.17 -0.56
C ALA A 134 5.79 -16.65 -0.33
N TYR A 135 4.59 -16.12 -0.09
CA TYR A 135 4.39 -14.70 0.16
C TYR A 135 4.69 -14.30 1.61
N LEU A 136 4.21 -15.05 2.61
CA LEU A 136 4.38 -14.66 4.01
C LEU A 136 5.80 -14.86 4.53
N TRP A 137 6.50 -15.92 4.12
CA TRP A 137 7.79 -16.29 4.71
C TRP A 137 8.91 -15.27 4.47
N PRO A 138 9.09 -14.70 3.25
CA PRO A 138 10.20 -13.80 2.98
C PRO A 138 9.98 -12.38 3.53
N GLN A 139 8.73 -11.95 3.68
CA GLN A 139 8.39 -10.59 4.13
C GLN A 139 9.05 -10.17 5.46
N PRO A 140 8.99 -10.96 6.56
CA PRO A 140 9.68 -10.61 7.81
C PRO A 140 11.20 -10.58 7.63
N LEU A 141 11.78 -11.51 6.85
CA LEU A 141 13.21 -11.52 6.58
C LEU A 141 13.65 -10.23 5.86
N PHE A 142 12.90 -9.79 4.86
CA PHE A 142 13.16 -8.53 4.16
C PHE A 142 12.90 -7.29 5.01
N ALA A 143 11.97 -7.36 5.97
CA ALA A 143 11.76 -6.30 6.94
C ALA A 143 12.97 -6.17 7.88
N PHE A 144 13.48 -7.29 8.42
CA PHE A 144 14.67 -7.29 9.26
C PHE A 144 15.94 -6.88 8.50
N ALA A 145 16.11 -7.32 7.25
CA ALA A 145 17.20 -6.87 6.40
C ALA A 145 17.20 -5.35 6.19
N ARG A 146 16.01 -4.76 5.99
CA ARG A 146 15.85 -3.29 5.88
C ARG A 146 16.16 -2.57 7.19
N LEU A 147 15.72 -3.11 8.33
CA LEU A 147 16.05 -2.52 9.65
C LEU A 147 17.55 -2.48 9.89
N ARG A 148 18.26 -3.58 9.61
CA ARG A 148 19.73 -3.62 9.75
C ARG A 148 20.45 -2.69 8.77
N SER A 149 19.93 -2.57 7.54
CA SER A 149 20.43 -1.58 6.57
C SER A 149 20.26 -0.15 7.06
N LEU A 150 19.14 0.17 7.73
CA LEU A 150 18.89 1.49 8.30
C LEU A 150 19.84 1.79 9.45
N GLU A 151 20.09 0.82 10.34
CA GLU A 151 21.07 0.95 11.43
C GLU A 151 22.48 1.28 10.88
N ASN A 152 22.92 0.54 9.86
CA ASN A 152 24.22 0.79 9.21
C ASN A 152 24.28 2.17 8.56
N CYS A 153 23.19 2.62 7.93
CA CYS A 153 23.08 3.93 7.31
C CYS A 153 23.13 5.07 8.35
N ILE A 154 22.42 4.91 9.47
CA ILE A 154 22.46 5.88 10.58
C ILE A 154 23.86 5.94 11.17
N ALA A 155 24.50 4.79 11.43
CA ALA A 155 25.86 4.72 11.97
C ALA A 155 26.89 5.38 11.03
N PHE A 156 26.76 5.17 9.72
CA PHE A 156 27.60 5.84 8.72
C PHE A 156 27.39 7.35 8.74
N ASN A 157 26.14 7.83 8.73
CA ASN A 157 25.83 9.25 8.76
C ASN A 157 26.29 9.93 10.05
N THR A 158 26.15 9.28 11.22
CA THR A 158 26.66 9.83 12.48
C THR A 158 28.17 9.93 12.48
N LYS A 159 28.88 8.96 11.90
CA LYS A 159 30.34 9.02 11.76
C LYS A 159 30.77 10.19 10.87
N VAL A 160 30.14 10.35 9.70
CA VAL A 160 30.44 11.47 8.79
C VAL A 160 30.19 12.82 9.47
N LEU A 161 29.09 12.96 10.22
CA LEU A 161 28.80 14.18 10.97
C LEU A 161 29.81 14.46 12.09
N ASP A 162 30.32 13.42 12.74
CA ASP A 162 31.34 13.55 13.78
C ASP A 162 32.70 13.98 13.20
N ASP A 163 33.12 13.36 12.08
CA ASP A 163 34.33 13.74 11.36
C ASP A 163 34.27 15.20 10.88
N LEU A 164 33.11 15.64 10.37
CA LEU A 164 32.89 17.01 9.91
C LEU A 164 32.95 18.05 11.03
N ARG A 165 32.55 17.70 12.27
CA ARG A 165 32.63 18.61 13.42
C ARG A 165 34.07 18.96 13.82
N HIS A 166 35.03 18.10 13.48
CA HIS A 166 36.44 18.28 13.80
C HIS A 166 37.21 18.99 12.66
N GLN A 167 36.54 19.38 11.59
CA GLN A 167 37.16 20.06 10.43
C GLN A 167 36.73 21.53 10.36
N ASP A 168 37.61 22.42 10.80
CA ASP A 168 37.38 23.88 10.75
C ASP A 168 37.38 24.46 9.32
N SER A 169 37.78 23.67 8.32
CA SER A 169 37.82 24.07 6.91
C SER A 169 36.47 23.94 6.19
N VAL A 170 35.51 23.20 6.75
CA VAL A 170 34.22 22.92 6.10
C VAL A 170 33.13 23.80 6.71
N THR A 171 32.82 24.92 6.06
CA THR A 171 31.81 25.90 6.53
C THR A 171 30.37 25.50 6.21
N TYR A 172 30.13 24.73 5.15
CA TYR A 172 28.79 24.36 4.70
C TYR A 172 28.72 22.88 4.29
N VAL A 173 27.67 22.20 4.75
CA VAL A 173 27.37 20.80 4.41
C VAL A 173 25.93 20.73 3.91
N VAL A 174 25.74 20.28 2.67
CA VAL A 174 24.41 20.09 2.07
C VAL A 174 24.00 18.64 2.23
N LEU A 175 23.01 18.39 3.10
CA LEU A 175 22.44 17.06 3.33
C LEU A 175 21.18 16.88 2.49
N SER A 176 21.20 15.94 1.55
CA SER A 176 19.98 15.45 0.90
C SER A 176 19.38 14.30 1.72
N SER A 177 18.10 14.38 2.07
CA SER A 177 17.40 13.31 2.81
C SER A 177 16.36 12.62 1.92
N PRO A 178 16.30 11.28 1.91
CA PRO A 178 15.21 10.54 1.23
C PRO A 178 13.85 10.73 1.92
N PHE A 179 13.84 11.13 3.20
CA PHE A 179 12.61 11.34 3.98
C PHE A 179 12.14 12.81 3.98
N ARG A 180 13.00 13.73 3.51
CA ARG A 180 12.69 15.16 3.44
C ARG A 180 13.21 15.72 2.14
N ALA A 181 12.35 15.77 1.12
CA ALA A 181 12.63 16.50 -0.10
C ALA A 181 12.75 17.99 0.24
N TYR A 182 13.96 18.54 0.17
CA TYR A 182 14.22 19.98 0.37
C TYR A 182 13.80 20.82 -0.85
N VAL A 183 13.26 20.18 -1.89
CA VAL A 183 12.69 20.80 -3.09
C VAL A 183 11.17 20.66 -3.01
N SER A 184 10.44 21.79 -3.05
CA SER A 184 8.98 21.77 -3.06
C SER A 184 8.45 21.11 -4.34
N LYS A 185 7.26 20.51 -4.26
CA LYS A 185 6.54 19.85 -5.38
C LYS A 185 6.44 20.71 -6.65
N ASP A 186 6.59 22.02 -6.53
CA ASP A 186 6.43 23.00 -7.62
C ASP A 186 7.74 23.36 -8.33
N ARG A 187 8.86 22.74 -7.97
CA ARG A 187 10.15 22.95 -8.67
C ARG A 187 10.64 21.65 -9.28
N GLN A 188 9.95 21.24 -10.35
CA GLN A 188 10.56 20.42 -11.37
C GLN A 188 11.84 21.13 -11.84
N VAL A 189 12.94 20.38 -11.92
CA VAL A 189 14.16 20.87 -12.58
C VAL A 189 13.75 21.30 -13.98
N PRO A 190 13.85 22.59 -14.35
CA PRO A 190 13.39 23.04 -15.64
C PRO A 190 14.25 22.38 -16.72
N ALA A 191 13.67 21.41 -17.43
CA ALA A 191 14.18 20.97 -18.71
C ALA A 191 13.85 22.08 -19.73
N PRO A 192 14.81 22.57 -20.52
CA PRO A 192 14.59 23.65 -21.50
C PRO A 192 13.40 23.39 -22.45
N ASP A 193 13.08 22.11 -22.69
CA ASP A 193 12.05 21.67 -23.64
C ASP A 193 10.80 21.09 -22.94
N GLY A 194 10.70 21.19 -21.60
CA GLY A 194 9.63 20.56 -20.82
C GLY A 194 9.70 19.02 -20.72
N ILE A 195 10.70 18.40 -21.35
CA ILE A 195 10.94 16.95 -21.33
C ILE A 195 12.13 16.63 -20.41
N CYS A 196 11.87 16.02 -19.26
CA CYS A 196 12.91 15.48 -18.39
C CYS A 196 13.54 14.25 -19.06
N ARG A 197 14.75 14.41 -19.63
CA ARG A 197 15.50 13.30 -20.20
C ARG A 197 16.10 12.45 -19.08
N ALA A 198 15.86 11.14 -19.13
CA ALA A 198 16.40 10.18 -18.15
C ALA A 198 17.92 9.97 -18.28
N MET A 199 18.52 10.42 -19.38
CA MET A 199 19.93 10.23 -19.70
C MET A 199 20.51 11.54 -20.26
N ALA A 200 21.72 11.90 -19.81
CA ALA A 200 22.49 13.05 -20.29
C ALA A 200 23.95 12.61 -20.44
N ASP A 201 24.57 12.94 -21.58
CA ASP A 201 25.96 12.59 -21.90
C ASP A 201 26.29 11.09 -21.72
N GLY A 202 25.34 10.20 -22.05
CA GLY A 202 25.53 8.74 -21.94
C GLY A 202 25.41 8.17 -20.52
N HIS A 203 25.10 9.00 -19.52
CA HIS A 203 24.89 8.59 -18.14
C HIS A 203 23.44 8.77 -17.71
N PHE A 204 22.93 7.85 -16.90
CA PHE A 204 21.61 7.99 -16.28
C PHE A 204 21.62 9.21 -15.36
N VAL A 205 20.60 10.05 -15.46
CA VAL A 205 20.44 11.27 -14.63
C VAL A 205 19.72 10.95 -13.33
N TYR A 206 18.81 9.98 -13.36
CA TYR A 206 17.99 9.56 -12.23
C TYR A 206 18.30 8.12 -11.83
N PHE A 207 18.43 7.89 -10.53
CA PHE A 207 18.48 6.55 -9.95
C PHE A 207 17.06 6.01 -9.69
N ASP A 208 16.15 6.89 -9.26
CA ASP A 208 14.72 6.62 -9.10
C ASP A 208 13.88 7.90 -9.29
N HIS A 209 12.58 7.85 -8.99
CA HIS A 209 11.65 8.97 -9.15
C HIS A 209 11.97 10.23 -8.35
N GLY A 210 12.93 10.20 -7.41
CA GLY A 210 13.31 11.35 -6.57
C GLY A 210 14.82 11.56 -6.40
N HIS A 211 15.66 10.59 -6.76
CA HIS A 211 17.10 10.65 -6.58
C HIS A 211 17.85 10.82 -7.91
N LEU A 212 18.73 11.81 -7.97
CA LEU A 212 19.68 11.98 -9.06
C LEU A 212 20.88 11.05 -8.86
N THR A 213 21.45 10.58 -9.96
CA THR A 213 22.78 9.95 -9.93
C THR A 213 23.86 10.98 -9.58
N ARG A 214 25.08 10.53 -9.32
CA ARG A 214 26.22 11.42 -9.07
C ARG A 214 26.46 12.32 -10.29
N GLU A 215 26.36 11.73 -11.48
CA GLU A 215 26.50 12.41 -12.77
C GLU A 215 25.35 13.40 -12.98
N GLY A 216 24.10 13.00 -12.71
CA GLY A 216 22.92 13.86 -12.80
C GLY A 216 22.97 15.06 -11.84
N SER A 217 23.44 14.85 -10.62
CA SER A 217 23.64 15.91 -9.63
C SER A 217 24.70 16.92 -10.07
N ARG A 218 25.80 16.44 -10.67
CA ARG A 218 26.88 17.28 -11.20
C ARG A 218 26.42 18.09 -12.41
N ASP A 219 25.61 17.49 -13.28
CA ASP A 219 25.05 18.19 -14.43
C ASP A 219 24.06 19.28 -14.01
N LEU A 220 23.18 18.97 -13.05
CA LEU A 220 22.26 19.93 -12.48
C LEU A 220 23.00 21.12 -11.84
N GLY A 221 24.05 20.86 -11.05
CA GLY A 221 24.87 21.90 -10.43
C GLY A 221 25.54 22.82 -11.44
N ARG A 222 25.97 22.29 -12.60
CA ARG A 222 26.52 23.10 -13.72
C ARG A 222 25.45 24.00 -14.34
N ARG A 223 24.27 23.44 -14.65
CA ARG A 223 23.15 24.18 -15.28
C ARG A 223 22.58 25.28 -14.38
N MET A 224 22.52 25.01 -13.08
CA MET A 224 21.98 25.94 -12.09
C MET A 224 23.02 26.96 -11.60
N GLY A 225 24.27 26.90 -12.09
CA GLY A 225 25.33 27.81 -11.68
C GLY A 225 25.69 27.72 -10.20
N TRP A 226 25.47 26.57 -9.53
CA TRP A 226 25.73 26.46 -8.10
C TRP A 226 27.21 26.66 -7.75
N GLY A 227 28.12 26.31 -8.66
CA GLY A 227 29.55 26.54 -8.48
C GLY A 227 29.92 28.02 -8.34
N THR A 228 29.17 28.94 -8.95
CA THR A 228 29.42 30.39 -8.83
C THR A 228 28.77 31.00 -7.59
N MET A 229 27.87 30.26 -6.92
CA MET A 229 27.24 30.68 -5.65
C MET A 229 28.10 30.34 -4.43
N ILE A 230 29.16 29.54 -4.62
CA ILE A 230 30.17 29.28 -3.60
C ILE A 230 31.11 30.49 -3.58
N GLN A 231 30.79 31.49 -2.74
CA GLN A 231 31.76 32.54 -2.41
C GLN A 231 32.89 31.90 -1.62
N SER A 232 34.03 31.65 -2.28
CA SER A 232 35.28 31.39 -1.58
C SER A 232 35.63 32.66 -0.79
N ARG A 233 35.58 32.60 0.55
CA ARG A 233 36.31 33.59 1.35
C ARG A 233 37.79 33.50 0.93
N PRO A 234 38.48 34.62 0.64
CA PRO A 234 39.91 34.58 0.52
C PRO A 234 40.46 34.03 1.84
N VAL A 235 41.24 32.95 1.74
CA VAL A 235 42.00 32.41 2.85
C VAL A 235 43.04 33.47 3.20
N ASN A 236 42.80 34.20 4.28
CA ASN A 236 43.83 34.99 4.96
C ASN A 236 44.50 34.11 6.01
#